data_AF-A0A4U9QZZ5-F1
#
_entry.id   AF-A0A4U9QZZ5-F1
#
_cell.length_a   1.000
_cell.length_b   1.000
_cell.length_c   1.000
_cell.angle_alpha   90.00
_cell.angle_beta   90.00
_cell.angle_gamma   90.00
#
_symmetry.space_group_name_H-M   'P 1'
#
loop_
_entity.id
_entity.type
_entity.pdbx_description
1 polymer ?
#
loop_
_entity_poly.entity_id
_entity_poly.type
_entity_poly.pdbx_seq_one_letter_code
_entity_poly.pdbx_strand_id
1 'polypeptide(L)' 'MYRRLKSSKGNGNIIGRQSTDGKVRWRLDYGLNKGTHINIEDFRGGKGSSSTKIAIPFDGDEKTFESLLRHLNK' A
#
# COMPACT_ATOMS: atom_id res chain seq x y z
N MET A 1 -0.21 -4.10 8.67
CA MET A 1 1.09 -4.03 7.97
C MET A 1 1.60 -2.59 8.05
N TYR A 2 2.85 -2.38 8.49
CA TYR A 2 3.43 -1.04 8.69
C TYR A 2 4.35 -0.62 7.55
N ARG A 3 4.38 0.68 7.20
CA ARG A 3 5.37 1.25 6.28
C ARG A 3 6.72 1.38 6.97
N ARG A 4 7.81 1.11 6.24
CA ARG A 4 9.20 1.23 6.75
C ARG A 4 10.05 2.27 6.02
N LEU A 5 9.52 2.90 4.97
CA LEU A 5 10.28 3.89 4.18
C LEU A 5 10.31 5.22 4.93
N LYS A 6 11.47 5.64 5.43
CA LYS A 6 11.63 6.86 6.26
C LYS A 6 11.12 8.14 5.59
N SER A 7 11.28 8.27 4.27
CA SER A 7 10.81 9.43 3.51
C SER A 7 9.30 9.45 3.26
N SER A 8 8.59 8.35 3.54
CA SER A 8 7.15 8.29 3.35
C SER A 8 6.41 8.86 4.55
N LYS A 9 5.36 9.65 4.30
CA LYS A 9 4.38 10.05 5.33
C LYS A 9 3.70 8.84 6.01
N GLY A 10 3.70 7.68 5.35
CA GLY A 10 3.22 6.42 5.93
C GLY A 10 4.14 5.80 6.98
N ASN A 11 5.39 6.24 7.13
CA ASN A 11 6.40 5.57 7.97
C ASN A 11 5.91 5.34 9.41
N GLY A 12 6.01 4.10 9.90
CA GLY A 12 5.54 3.74 11.25
C GLY A 12 4.02 3.60 11.38
N ASN A 13 3.25 3.93 10.35
CA ASN A 13 1.79 3.79 10.34
C ASN A 13 1.34 2.51 9.63
N ILE A 14 0.15 2.04 9.98
CA ILE A 14 -0.58 1.00 9.27
C ILE A 14 -0.98 1.55 7.92
N ILE A 15 -0.52 0.91 6.85
CA ILE A 15 -0.84 1.28 5.46
C ILE A 15 -1.73 0.26 4.76
N GLY A 16 -2.15 -0.79 5.45
CA GLY A 16 -2.98 -1.83 4.87
C GLY A 16 -2.95 -3.12 5.69
N ARG A 17 -3.39 -4.21 5.07
CA ARG A 17 -3.51 -5.53 5.69
C ARG A 17 -2.81 -6.59 4.85
N GLN A 18 -2.41 -7.66 5.52
CA GLN A 18 -1.66 -8.76 4.95
C GLN A 18 -2.19 -10.05 5.58
N SER A 19 -2.28 -11.12 4.80
CA SER A 19 -2.59 -12.47 5.30
C SER A 19 -1.52 -12.94 6.29
N THR A 20 -1.89 -13.85 7.18
CA THR A 20 -0.97 -14.37 8.22
C THR A 20 0.31 -14.97 7.64
N ASP A 21 0.21 -15.65 6.49
CA ASP A 21 1.34 -16.25 5.76
C ASP A 21 2.16 -15.23 4.94
N GLY A 22 1.72 -13.97 4.92
CA GLY A 22 2.36 -12.89 4.21
C GLY A 22 2.18 -12.88 2.68
N LYS A 23 1.44 -13.84 2.10
CA LYS A 23 1.37 -14.03 0.65
C LYS A 23 0.37 -13.11 -0.04
N VAL A 24 -0.67 -12.64 0.63
CA VAL A 24 -1.66 -11.73 0.05
C VAL A 24 -1.69 -10.45 0.86
N ARG A 25 -1.65 -9.30 0.20
CA ARG A 25 -1.71 -8.00 0.88
C ARG A 25 -2.23 -6.89 0.00
N TRP A 26 -2.75 -5.86 0.66
CA TRP A 26 -3.00 -4.57 0.05
C TRP A 26 -2.34 -3.45 0.85
N ARG A 27 -1.96 -2.36 0.17
CA ARG A 27 -1.37 -1.16 0.77
C ARG A 27 -1.93 0.10 0.12
N LEU A 28 -2.27 1.09 0.93
CA LEU A 28 -2.37 2.48 0.53
C LEU A 28 -0.96 3.04 0.34
N ASP A 29 -0.68 3.55 -0.86
CA ASP A 29 0.60 4.12 -1.24
C ASP A 29 0.39 5.49 -1.93
N TYR A 30 1.44 6.32 -1.89
CA TYR A 30 1.51 7.59 -2.60
C TYR A 30 2.89 7.69 -3.26
N GLY A 31 2.92 8.19 -4.49
CA GLY A 31 4.15 8.53 -5.19
C GLY A 31 3.95 9.76 -6.07
N LEU A 32 4.95 10.65 -6.12
CA LEU A 32 4.85 11.95 -6.80
C LEU A 32 4.34 11.85 -8.25
N ASN A 33 4.75 10.83 -8.99
CA ASN A 33 4.34 10.64 -10.39
C ASN A 33 3.09 9.77 -10.56
N LYS A 34 2.68 9.02 -9.52
CA LYS A 34 1.59 8.03 -9.60
C LYS A 34 0.32 8.47 -8.87
N GLY A 35 0.41 9.51 -8.05
CA GLY A 35 -0.65 9.90 -7.14
C GLY A 35 -0.95 8.85 -6.08
N THR A 36 -2.11 8.98 -5.46
CA THR A 36 -2.60 8.03 -4.46
C THR A 36 -3.11 6.75 -5.15
N HIS A 37 -2.74 5.60 -4.62
CA HIS A 37 -3.13 4.31 -5.21
C HIS A 37 -3.16 3.20 -4.16
N ILE A 38 -3.93 2.14 -4.45
CA ILE A 38 -3.90 0.89 -3.69
C ILE A 38 -3.05 -0.13 -4.44
N ASN A 39 -1.97 -0.60 -3.82
CA ASN A 39 -1.21 -1.75 -4.32
C ASN A 39 -1.81 -3.04 -3.76
N ILE A 40 -2.16 -3.99 -4.63
CA ILE A 40 -2.60 -5.34 -4.30
C ILE A 40 -1.53 -6.32 -4.79
N GLU A 41 -1.09 -7.22 -3.91
CA GLU A 41 -0.09 -8.22 -4.23
C GLU A 41 -0.54 -9.60 -3.76
N ASP A 42 -0.42 -10.59 -4.64
CA ASP A 42 -0.67 -12.01 -4.36
C ASP A 42 0.53 -12.85 -4.80
N PHE A 43 1.15 -13.53 -3.83
CA PHE A 43 2.31 -14.40 -3.96
C PHE A 43 1.96 -15.88 -3.73
N ARG A 44 0.67 -16.25 -3.68
CA ARG A 44 0.25 -17.65 -3.50
C ARG A 44 0.75 -18.56 -4.63
N GLY A 45 0.85 -18.02 -5.86
CA GLY A 45 1.45 -18.70 -7.02
C GLY A 45 2.97 -18.63 -7.10
N GLY A 46 3.65 -17.92 -6.19
CA GLY A 46 5.10 -17.69 -6.22
C GLY A 46 5.48 -16.22 -6.34
N LYS A 47 6.78 -15.95 -6.48
CA LYS A 47 7.35 -14.61 -6.67
C LYS A 47 7.75 -14.39 -8.13
N GLY A 48 8.10 -13.15 -8.50
CA GLY A 48 8.54 -12.83 -9.86
C GLY A 48 7.37 -12.87 -10.84
N SER A 49 7.56 -13.57 -11.96
CA SER A 49 6.53 -13.75 -12.99
C SER A 49 5.28 -14.48 -12.50
N SER A 50 5.40 -15.30 -11.45
CA SER A 50 4.26 -16.01 -10.86
C SER A 50 3.48 -15.20 -9.82
N SER A 51 3.88 -13.95 -9.57
CA SER A 51 3.17 -13.06 -8.64
C SER A 51 2.17 -12.18 -9.36
N THR A 52 1.03 -11.93 -8.72
CA THR A 52 0.09 -10.89 -9.16
C THR A 52 0.41 -9.59 -8.42
N LYS A 53 0.60 -8.50 -9.16
CA LYS A 53 0.80 -7.16 -8.61
C LYS A 53 -0.03 -6.15 -9.38
N ILE A 54 -0.97 -5.52 -8.71
CA ILE A 54 -1.91 -4.57 -9.31
C ILE A 54 -1.79 -3.25 -8.55
N ALA A 55 -1.69 -2.15 -9.27
CA ALA A 55 -1.88 -0.81 -8.70
C ALA A 55 -3.24 -0.30 -9.18
N ILE A 56 -4.12 0.01 -8.24
CA ILE A 56 -5.42 0.65 -8.50
C ILE A 56 -5.24 2.14 -8.24
N PRO A 57 -5.05 2.98 -9.27
CA PRO A 57 -4.98 4.42 -9.10
C PRO A 57 -6.37 4.98 -8.79
N PHE A 58 -6.40 6.10 -8.09
CA PHE A 58 -7.60 6.90 -7.90
C PHE A 58 -7.22 8.37 -7.73
N ASP A 59 -8.15 9.27 -8.00
CA ASP A 59 -7.90 10.71 -7.86
C ASP A 59 -7.65 11.06 -6.40
N GLY A 60 -6.49 11.66 -6.14
CA GLY A 60 -6.06 12.02 -4.80
C GLY A 60 -4.62 12.48 -4.75
N ASP A 61 -4.40 13.62 -4.10
CA ASP A 61 -3.09 14.20 -3.82
C ASP A 61 -2.49 13.66 -2.51
N GLU A 62 -1.33 14.20 -2.11
CA GLU A 62 -0.69 13.80 -0.85
C GLU A 62 -1.59 14.03 0.38
N LYS A 63 -2.42 15.09 0.38
CA LYS A 63 -3.36 15.36 1.47
C LYS A 63 -4.43 14.28 1.58
N THR A 64 -4.90 13.79 0.44
CA THR A 64 -5.84 12.66 0.35
C THR A 64 -5.21 11.41 0.95
N PHE A 65 -3.96 11.09 0.55
CA PHE A 65 -3.20 9.99 1.13
C PHE A 65 -3.08 10.10 2.66
N GLU A 66 -2.69 11.27 3.19
CA GLU A 66 -2.55 11.48 4.64
C GLU A 66 -3.89 11.34 5.38
N SER A 67 -4.99 11.79 4.77
CA SER A 67 -6.33 11.65 5.37
C SER A 67 -6.77 10.20 5.48
N LEU A 68 -6.57 9.41 4.42
CA LEU A 68 -6.85 7.98 4.42
C LEU A 68 -5.91 7.23 5.38
N LEU A 69 -4.64 7.62 5.44
CA LEU A 69 -3.68 7.06 6.39
C LEU A 69 -4.14 7.26 7.83
N ARG A 70 -4.61 8.46 8.19
CA ARG A 70 -5.21 8.71 9.52
C ARG A 70 -6.40 7.80 9.77
N HIS A 71 -7.28 7.62 8.79
CA HIS A 71 -8.44 6.73 8.93
C HIS A 71 -8.04 5.26 9.19
N LEU A 72 -6.95 4.77 8.56
CA LEU A 72 -6.45 3.41 8.77
C LEU A 72 -5.81 3.14 10.14
N ASN A 73 -5.51 4.20 10.90
CA ASN A 73 -4.79 4.17 12.18
C ASN A 73 -5.65 4.71 13.34
N LYS A 74 -6.98 4.72 13.17
CA LYS A 74 -7.94 4.95 14.25
C LYS A 74 -8.25 3.68 15.04
#